data_AF-A0A5K1EGV1-F1
#
_entry.id   AF-A0A5K1EGV1-F1
#
_cell.length_a   1.000
_cell.length_b   1.000
_cell.length_c   1.000
_cell.angle_alpha   90.00
_cell.angle_beta   90.00
_cell.angle_gamma   90.00
#
_symmetry.space_group_name_H-M   'P 1'
#
loop_
_entity.id
_entity.type
_entity.pdbx_description
1 polymer ?
#
loop_
_entity_poly.entity_id
_entity_poly.type
_entity_poly.pdbx_seq_one_letter_code
_entity_poly.pdbx_strand_id
1 'polypeptide(L)'
;AILRAWNAACRSAGSPTLVISSRKYLVGPLQFEGPCSNTGVFTVRVDGAILASTNLSLYEGDEWILFSHISNLKLTGSGTFDGQGEAAWPLDQCPFSSQCKVLPV
;
A
#
# COMPACT_ATOMS: atom_id res chain seq x y z
N ALA A 1 0.09 9.07 -8.72
CA ALA A 1 -1.06 9.88 -8.26
C ALA A 1 -1.32 9.70 -6.76
N ILE A 2 -1.51 8.46 -6.29
CA ILE A 2 -1.78 8.14 -4.87
C ILE A 2 -0.71 8.71 -3.91
N LEU A 3 0.58 8.51 -4.18
CA LEU A 3 1.65 9.06 -3.34
C LEU A 3 1.68 10.60 -3.29
N ARG A 4 1.25 11.29 -4.36
CA ARG A 4 1.14 12.75 -4.32
C ARG A 4 0.02 13.20 -3.38
N ALA A 5 -1.12 12.50 -3.41
CA ALA A 5 -2.23 12.76 -2.50
C ALA A 5 -1.87 12.41 -1.04
N TRP A 6 -1.16 11.29 -0.83
CA TRP A 6 -0.59 10.95 0.47
C TRP A 6 0.30 12.06 1.01
N ASN A 7 1.29 12.52 0.22
CA ASN A 7 2.22 13.55 0.64
C ASN A 7 1.52 14.87 0.99
N ALA A 8 0.43 15.22 0.29
CA ALA A 8 -0.39 16.38 0.63
C ALA A 8 -1.15 16.18 1.96
N ALA A 9 -1.77 15.02 2.17
CA ALA A 9 -2.45 14.69 3.42
C ALA A 9 -1.49 14.59 4.61
N CYS A 10 -0.29 14.02 4.41
CA CYS A 10 0.75 13.85 5.43
C CYS A 10 1.28 15.19 5.95
N ARG A 11 1.33 16.22 5.11
CA ARG A 11 1.69 17.59 5.51
C ARG A 11 0.52 18.38 6.13
N SER A 12 -0.68 17.81 6.15
CA SER A 12 -1.86 18.48 6.69
C SER A 12 -1.98 18.27 8.19
N ALA A 13 -2.27 19.34 8.93
CA ALA A 13 -2.52 19.28 10.37
C ALA A 13 -3.92 18.71 10.68
N GLY A 14 -4.18 18.42 11.96
CA GLY A 14 -5.48 17.95 12.41
C GLY A 14 -5.71 16.46 12.12
N SER A 15 -6.87 16.12 11.54
CA SER A 15 -7.28 14.74 11.22
C SER A 15 -7.48 14.57 9.70
N PRO A 16 -6.39 14.50 8.91
CA PRO A 16 -6.48 14.45 7.46
C PRO A 16 -7.12 13.14 6.98
N THR A 17 -7.79 13.22 5.83
CA THR A 17 -8.37 12.05 5.14
C THR A 17 -7.85 11.96 3.71
N LEU A 18 -7.14 10.87 3.39
CA LEU A 18 -6.82 10.46 2.03
C LEU A 18 -7.95 9.58 1.51
N VAL A 19 -8.57 9.97 0.39
CA VAL A 19 -9.62 9.18 -0.28
C VAL A 19 -9.09 8.55 -1.57
N ILE A 20 -9.13 7.22 -1.66
CA ILE A 20 -8.91 6.46 -2.89
C ILE A 20 -10.29 6.14 -3.46
N SER A 21 -10.68 6.90 -4.48
CA SER A 21 -12.05 6.89 -5.01
C SER A 21 -12.46 5.55 -5.63
N SER A 22 -13.75 5.34 -5.87
CA SER A 22 -14.28 4.08 -6.42
C SER A 22 -13.91 3.86 -7.91
N ARG A 23 -12.67 3.46 -8.14
CA ARG A 23 -12.06 3.10 -9.43
C ARG A 23 -11.05 1.97 -9.22
N LYS A 24 -10.53 1.41 -10.31
CA LYS A 24 -9.40 0.47 -10.28
C LYS A 24 -8.08 1.22 -10.40
N TYR A 25 -7.12 0.91 -9.54
CA TYR A 25 -5.78 1.48 -9.54
C TYR A 25 -4.74 0.37 -9.58
N LEU A 26 -4.09 0.19 -10.73
CA LEU A 26 -2.93 -0.69 -10.85
C LEU A 26 -1.70 0.02 -10.28
N VAL A 27 -1.05 -0.58 -9.28
CA VAL A 27 0.08 0.02 -8.58
C VAL A 27 1.18 -1.02 -8.33
N GLY A 28 2.44 -0.62 -8.46
CA GLY A 28 3.56 -1.38 -7.90
C GLY A 28 3.67 -1.14 -6.38
N PRO A 29 4.88 -1.19 -5.80
CA PRO A 29 5.07 -0.87 -4.40
C PRO A 29 4.56 0.53 -4.03
N LEU A 30 3.87 0.63 -2.90
CA LEU A 30 3.45 1.89 -2.30
C LEU A 30 4.01 2.00 -0.89
N GLN A 31 4.86 2.99 -0.67
CA GLN A 31 5.36 3.35 0.64
C GLN A 31 4.70 4.65 1.12
N PHE A 32 3.87 4.51 2.13
CA PHE A 32 3.22 5.60 2.84
C PHE A 32 4.02 5.89 4.10
N GLU A 33 4.97 6.81 3.97
CA GLU A 33 5.93 7.13 5.01
C GLU A 33 5.57 8.42 5.77
N GLY A 34 5.70 8.36 7.09
CA GLY A 34 5.68 9.51 8.00
C GLY A 34 7.10 9.90 8.47
N PRO A 35 7.23 10.75 9.51
CA PRO A 35 6.16 11.28 10.35
C PRO A 35 5.27 12.27 9.59
N CYS A 36 3.96 12.18 9.84
CA CYS A 36 2.98 13.13 9.32
C CYS A 36 2.63 14.21 10.36
N SER A 37 2.17 15.36 9.89
CA SER A 37 1.83 16.53 10.71
C SER A 37 0.46 16.42 11.41
N ASN A 38 -0.21 15.27 11.30
CA ASN A 38 -1.51 15.05 11.93
C ASN A 38 -1.38 15.06 13.46
N THR A 39 -2.29 15.78 14.11
CA THR A 39 -2.43 15.77 15.58
C THR A 39 -3.58 14.86 16.01
N GLY A 40 -4.49 14.52 15.10
CA GLY A 40 -5.59 13.58 15.30
C GLY A 40 -5.47 12.33 14.44
N VAL A 41 -6.60 11.71 14.09
CA VAL A 41 -6.64 10.46 13.32
C VAL A 41 -6.30 10.74 11.86
N PHE A 42 -5.28 10.05 11.32
CA PHE A 42 -5.00 10.05 9.90
C PHE A 42 -5.87 8.97 9.23
N THR A 43 -6.85 9.36 8.44
CA THR A 43 -7.75 8.39 7.78
C THR A 43 -7.29 8.13 6.34
N VAL A 44 -7.10 6.86 6.00
CA VAL A 44 -7.00 6.38 4.62
C VAL A 44 -8.31 5.67 4.31
N ARG A 45 -9.15 6.29 3.47
CA ARG A 45 -10.41 5.72 3.01
C ARG A 45 -10.25 5.17 1.60
N VAL A 46 -10.41 3.85 1.46
CA VAL A 46 -10.31 3.14 0.18
C VAL A 46 -11.70 2.67 -0.23
N ASP A 47 -12.25 3.29 -1.26
CA ASP A 47 -13.56 2.94 -1.83
C ASP A 47 -13.44 2.27 -3.22
N GLY A 48 -12.23 2.23 -3.78
CA GLY A 48 -11.89 1.59 -5.04
C GLY A 48 -11.16 0.26 -4.87
N ALA A 49 -10.76 -0.33 -5.99
CA ALA A 49 -9.92 -1.53 -6.02
C ALA A 49 -8.48 -1.13 -6.32
N ILE A 50 -7.57 -1.46 -5.41
CA ILE A 50 -6.13 -1.33 -5.60
C ILE A 50 -5.61 -2.69 -6.06
N LEU A 51 -5.00 -2.74 -7.23
CA LEU A 51 -4.53 -3.96 -7.87
C LEU A 51 -3.00 -3.94 -7.86
N ALA A 52 -2.36 -5.01 -7.39
CA ALA A 52 -0.91 -5.09 -7.43
C ALA A 52 -0.43 -5.31 -8.87
N SER A 53 0.69 -4.70 -9.24
CA SER A 53 1.33 -5.00 -10.52
C SER A 53 1.87 -6.43 -10.50
N THR A 54 1.58 -7.22 -11.53
CA THR A 54 2.17 -8.55 -11.70
C THR A 54 3.61 -8.51 -12.21
N ASN A 55 4.13 -7.32 -12.54
CA ASN A 55 5.54 -7.14 -12.84
C ASN A 55 6.38 -7.13 -11.55
N LEU A 56 6.86 -8.30 -11.13
CA LEU A 56 7.68 -8.49 -9.92
C LEU A 56 9.01 -7.72 -9.95
N SER A 57 9.49 -7.28 -11.11
CA SER A 57 10.71 -6.46 -11.20
C SER A 57 10.56 -5.07 -10.60
N LEU A 58 9.31 -4.63 -10.36
CA LEU A 58 9.03 -3.34 -9.72
C LEU A 58 9.23 -3.37 -8.21
N TYR A 59 9.38 -4.55 -7.62
CA TYR A 59 9.41 -4.73 -6.18
C TYR A 59 10.82 -5.03 -5.70
N GLU A 60 11.38 -4.04 -5.01
CA GLU A 60 12.72 -4.12 -4.43
C GLU A 60 12.72 -4.85 -3.07
N GLY A 61 11.64 -4.69 -2.30
CA GLY A 61 11.41 -5.38 -1.02
C GLY A 61 10.32 -6.46 -1.09
N ASP A 62 9.90 -6.91 0.08
CA ASP A 62 8.92 -7.98 0.25
C ASP A 62 7.49 -7.39 0.42
N GLU A 63 7.36 -6.07 0.48
CA GLU A 63 6.12 -5.35 0.68
C GLU A 63 5.50 -4.83 -0.62
N TRP A 64 4.19 -5.02 -0.79
CA TRP A 64 3.41 -4.32 -1.80
C TRP A 64 2.93 -2.96 -1.31
N ILE A 65 2.36 -2.88 -0.10
CA ILE A 65 1.88 -1.63 0.51
C ILE A 65 2.37 -1.54 1.94
N LEU A 66 3.18 -0.52 2.22
CA LEU A 66 3.76 -0.29 3.53
C LEU A 66 3.29 1.06 4.09
N PHE A 67 2.76 1.03 5.31
CA PHE A 67 2.51 2.23 6.11
C PHE A 67 3.55 2.28 7.24
N SER A 68 4.45 3.27 7.22
CA SER A 68 5.53 3.38 8.19
C SER A 68 5.51 4.73 8.91
N HIS A 69 5.84 4.70 10.22
CA HIS A 69 6.03 5.91 11.04
C HIS A 69 4.85 6.90 11.08
N ILE A 70 3.61 6.39 11.05
CA ILE A 70 2.40 7.21 11.12
C ILE A 70 1.72 7.03 12.48
N SER A 71 1.36 8.13 13.14
CA SER A 71 0.57 8.11 14.37
C SER A 71 -0.93 8.12 14.07
N ASN A 72 -1.72 7.34 14.82
CA ASN A 72 -3.19 7.30 14.75
C ASN A 72 -3.76 7.04 13.33
N LEU A 73 -3.16 6.09 12.60
CA LEU A 73 -3.64 5.68 11.29
C LEU A 73 -4.95 4.88 11.40
N LYS A 74 -5.94 5.24 10.59
CA LYS A 74 -7.19 4.49 10.39
C LYS A 74 -7.34 4.14 8.91
N LEU A 75 -7.35 2.85 8.60
CA LEU A 75 -7.71 2.34 7.27
C LEU A 75 -9.21 1.97 7.26
N THR A 76 -9.95 2.44 6.25
CA THR A 76 -11.40 2.25 6.17
C THR A 76 -11.89 2.33 4.72
N GLY A 77 -13.20 2.20 4.50
CA GLY A 77 -13.85 2.24 3.18
C GLY A 77 -14.39 0.89 2.74
N SER A 78 -15.07 0.87 1.59
CA SER A 78 -15.73 -0.32 1.02
C SER A 78 -14.95 -0.97 -0.13
N GLY A 79 -13.73 -0.52 -0.36
CA GLY A 79 -12.88 -0.95 -1.46
C GLY A 79 -12.18 -2.28 -1.22
N THR A 80 -11.21 -2.59 -2.09
CA THR A 80 -10.49 -3.88 -2.07
C THR A 80 -9.02 -3.66 -2.36
N PHE A 81 -8.18 -4.43 -1.68
CA PHE A 81 -6.78 -4.63 -2.03
C PHE A 81 -6.67 -6.00 -2.68
N ASP A 82 -6.38 -6.04 -3.97
CA ASP A 82 -6.21 -7.24 -4.77
C ASP A 82 -4.74 -7.42 -5.09
N GLY A 83 -4.09 -8.35 -4.39
CA GLY A 83 -2.67 -8.64 -4.52
C GLY A 83 -2.28 -9.25 -5.86
N GLN A 84 -3.21 -9.79 -6.66
CA GLN A 84 -2.87 -10.53 -7.89
C GLN A 84 -1.77 -11.60 -7.69
N GLY A 85 -1.74 -12.24 -6.51
CA GLY A 85 -0.68 -13.16 -6.08
C GLY A 85 -0.51 -14.41 -6.94
N GLU A 86 -1.54 -14.82 -7.70
CA GLU A 86 -1.46 -15.93 -8.66
C GLU A 86 -0.27 -15.80 -9.62
N ALA A 87 0.11 -14.58 -9.99
CA ALA A 87 1.26 -14.33 -10.85
C ALA A 87 2.61 -14.65 -10.18
N ALA A 88 2.69 -14.65 -8.85
CA ALA A 88 3.92 -14.89 -8.09
C ALA A 88 4.02 -16.29 -7.49
N TRP A 89 2.91 -16.95 -7.14
CA TRP A 89 2.95 -18.26 -6.48
C TRP A 89 3.82 -19.31 -7.21
N PRO A 90 3.83 -19.42 -8.55
CA PRO A 90 4.70 -20.38 -9.24
C PRO A 90 6.20 -20.10 -9.09
N LEU A 91 6.57 -18.90 -8.66
CA LEU A 91 7.96 -18.46 -8.49
C LEU A 91 8.41 -18.54 -7.02
N ASP A 92 7.51 -18.89 -6.09
CA ASP A 92 7.84 -19.03 -4.68
C ASP A 92 8.67 -20.29 -4.41
N GLN A 93 9.88 -20.08 -3.91
CA GLN A 93 10.83 -21.14 -3.57
C GLN A 93 10.96 -21.36 -2.06
N CYS A 94 10.32 -20.52 -1.24
CA CYS A 94 10.40 -20.61 0.22
C CYS A 94 9.90 -21.93 0.82
N PRO A 95 8.95 -22.66 0.21
CA PRO A 95 8.60 -24.00 0.68
C PRO A 95 9.73 -25.04 0.55
N PHE A 96 10.73 -24.79 -0.32
CA PHE A 96 11.78 -25.76 -0.67
C PHE A 96 13.19 -25.31 -0.27
N SER A 97 13.39 -24.02 -0.01
CA SER A 97 14.68 -23.43 0.35
C SER A 97 14.53 -22.47 1.52
N SER A 98 15.40 -22.60 2.53
CA SER A 98 15.51 -21.64 3.63
C SER A 98 16.18 -20.33 3.23
N GLN A 99 16.87 -20.29 2.09
CA GLN A 99 17.46 -19.09 1.49
C GLN A 99 16.67 -18.74 0.23
N CYS A 100 15.44 -18.27 0.42
CA CYS A 100 14.54 -17.83 -0.64
C CYS A 100 14.31 -16.31 -0.57
N LYS A 101 13.89 -15.70 -1.68
CA LYS A 101 13.34 -14.34 -1.68
C LYS A 101 11.83 -14.45 -1.45
N VAL A 102 11.30 -13.73 -0.47
CA VAL A 102 9.85 -13.61 -0.28
C VAL A 102 9.28 -12.76 -1.40
N LEU A 103 8.20 -13.22 -2.04
CA LEU A 103 7.62 -12.50 -3.16
C LEU A 103 6.54 -11.52 -2.67
N PRO A 104 6.55 -10.29 -3.19
CA PRO A 104 5.63 -9.23 -2.77
C PRO A 104 4.38 -9.21 -3.63
N VAL A 105 3.34 -9.98 -3.29
CA VAL A 105 1.95 -9.88 -3.81
C VAL A 105 0.99 -10.84 -3.09
#